data_AF-A0A920G2X8-F1
#
_entry.id   AF-A0A920G2X8-F1
#
_cell.length_a   1.000
_cell.length_b   1.000
_cell.length_c   1.000
_cell.angle_alpha   90.00
_cell.angle_beta   90.00
_cell.angle_gamma   90.00
#
_symmetry.space_group_name_H-M   'P 1'
#
loop_
_entity.id
_entity.type
_entity.pdbx_description
1 polymer ?
#
loop_
_entity_poly.entity_id
_entity_poly.type
_entity_poly.pdbx_seq_one_letter_code
_entity_poly.pdbx_strand_id
1 'polypeptide(L)'
;MRVDGLGQYGLLGESLDDAAGEAFDKTAKMLGLPYPGGPHVAKLAEQGDPARFDFPRPMVKQGGLDFSFSGLKTHTLTTVTGL
;
A
#
# COMPACT_ATOMS: atom_id res chain seq x y z
N MET A 1 -8.90 14.16 -3.53
CA MET A 1 -10.01 14.80 -4.28
C MET A 1 -10.46 16.03 -3.51
N ARG A 2 -10.66 17.16 -4.18
CA ARG A 2 -11.27 18.36 -3.62
C ARG A 2 -12.72 18.40 -4.05
N VAL A 3 -13.62 18.71 -3.13
CA VAL A 3 -15.06 18.85 -3.41
C VAL A 3 -15.43 20.31 -3.23
N ASP A 4 -15.71 20.99 -4.33
CA ASP A 4 -16.11 22.41 -4.33
C ASP A 4 -17.65 22.56 -4.40
N GLY A 5 -18.36 21.48 -4.76
CA GLY A 5 -19.83 21.40 -4.85
C GLY A 5 -20.29 20.08 -5.49
N LEU A 6 -21.61 19.86 -5.57
CA LEU A 6 -22.14 18.68 -6.26
C LEU A 6 -21.69 18.67 -7.73
N GLY A 7 -21.02 17.60 -8.14
CA GLY A 7 -20.45 17.46 -9.49
C GLY A 7 -19.18 18.28 -9.75
N GLN A 8 -18.72 19.07 -8.78
CA GLN A 8 -17.50 19.88 -8.89
C GLN A 8 -16.39 19.23 -8.08
N TYR A 9 -15.72 18.31 -8.73
CA TYR A 9 -14.66 17.52 -8.12
C TYR A 9 -13.33 17.74 -8.81
N GLY A 10 -12.34 18.16 -8.04
CA GLY A 10 -10.95 18.26 -8.50
C GLY A 10 -10.15 17.04 -8.06
N LEU A 11 -9.52 16.35 -9.00
CA LEU A 11 -8.48 15.38 -8.65
C LEU A 11 -7.30 16.17 -8.06
N LEU A 12 -6.88 15.78 -6.85
CA LEU A 12 -5.74 16.39 -6.17
C LEU A 12 -4.47 15.57 -6.33
N GLY A 13 -4.64 14.27 -6.48
CA GLY A 13 -3.60 13.30 -6.72
C GLY A 13 -4.20 11.90 -6.81
N GLU A 14 -3.47 10.98 -7.42
CA GLU A 14 -3.88 9.60 -7.68
C GLU A 14 -2.72 8.61 -7.52
N SER A 15 -3.02 7.31 -7.66
CA SER A 15 -1.94 6.33 -7.73
C SER A 15 -1.26 6.45 -9.08
N LEU A 16 0.08 6.52 -9.07
CA LEU A 16 0.87 6.38 -10.29
C LEU A 16 1.02 4.91 -10.72
N ASP A 17 0.65 3.96 -9.86
CA ASP A 17 0.78 2.53 -10.13
C ASP A 17 -0.39 1.68 -9.60
N ASP A 18 -0.14 0.77 -8.66
CA ASP A 18 -1.11 -0.13 -8.06
C ASP A 18 -2.10 0.66 -7.20
N ALA A 19 -3.35 0.21 -7.10
CA ALA A 19 -4.23 0.72 -6.06
C ALA A 19 -3.77 0.21 -4.67
N ALA A 20 -4.12 0.93 -3.61
CA ALA A 20 -3.79 0.49 -2.25
C ALA A 20 -4.32 -0.92 -1.95
N GLY A 21 -5.57 -1.21 -2.32
CA GLY A 21 -6.17 -2.55 -2.14
C GLY A 21 -5.41 -3.64 -2.88
N GLU A 22 -4.95 -3.35 -4.11
CA GLU A 22 -4.16 -4.29 -4.90
C GLU A 22 -2.79 -4.57 -4.28
N ALA A 23 -2.14 -3.54 -3.71
CA ALA A 23 -0.89 -3.72 -2.97
C ALA A 23 -1.04 -4.64 -1.75
N PHE A 24 -2.17 -4.52 -1.03
CA PHE A 24 -2.53 -5.40 0.07
C PHE A 24 -2.78 -6.84 -0.39
N ASP A 25 -3.51 -7.05 -1.49
CA ASP A 25 -3.78 -8.38 -2.03
C ASP A 25 -2.52 -9.07 -2.57
N LYS A 26 -1.62 -8.32 -3.23
CA LYS A 26 -0.32 -8.83 -3.68
C LYS A 26 0.56 -9.24 -2.49
N THR A 27 0.57 -8.44 -1.43
CA THR A 27 1.28 -8.77 -0.18
C THR A 27 0.72 -10.05 0.44
N ALA A 28 -0.60 -10.17 0.52
CA ALA A 28 -1.26 -11.37 1.04
C ALA A 28 -0.88 -12.62 0.26
N LYS A 29 -0.85 -12.52 -1.08
CA LYS A 29 -0.44 -13.61 -1.96
C LYS A 29 1.01 -14.04 -1.71
N MET A 30 1.93 -13.10 -1.49
CA MET A 30 3.33 -13.40 -1.15
C MET A 30 3.47 -14.10 0.21
N LEU A 31 2.57 -13.80 1.15
CA LEU A 31 2.50 -14.42 2.47
C LEU A 31 1.70 -15.74 2.48
N GLY A 32 1.20 -16.20 1.33
CA GLY A 32 0.42 -17.45 1.22
C GLY A 32 -1.01 -17.36 1.77
N LEU A 33 -1.57 -16.16 1.87
CA LEU A 33 -2.92 -15.91 2.39
C LEU A 33 -3.99 -16.02 1.29
N PRO A 34 -5.25 -16.35 1.65
CA PRO A 34 -6.36 -16.42 0.70
C PRO A 34 -6.82 -15.04 0.21
N TYR A 35 -7.51 -15.02 -0.94
CA TYR A 35 -8.09 -13.81 -1.56
C TYR A 35 -9.58 -13.63 -1.18
N PRO A 36 -10.08 -12.40 -0.94
CA PRO A 36 -9.37 -11.11 -0.91
C PRO A 36 -8.42 -11.03 0.28
N GLY A 37 -7.19 -10.63 0.01
CA GLY A 37 -6.06 -10.79 0.92
C GLY A 37 -5.88 -9.63 1.90
N GLY A 38 -6.30 -8.43 1.53
CA GLY A 38 -6.17 -7.24 2.37
C GLY A 38 -6.69 -7.39 3.81
N PRO A 39 -7.91 -7.91 4.02
CA PRO A 39 -8.44 -8.14 5.38
C PRO A 39 -7.58 -9.09 6.22
N HIS A 40 -6.99 -10.13 5.60
CA HIS A 40 -6.13 -11.07 6.31
C HIS A 40 -4.80 -10.43 6.73
N VAL A 41 -4.20 -9.63 5.85
CA VAL A 41 -2.97 -8.87 6.15
C VAL A 41 -3.22 -7.88 7.28
N ALA A 42 -4.32 -7.13 7.23
CA ALA A 42 -4.68 -6.16 8.28
C ALA A 42 -4.84 -6.84 9.64
N LYS A 43 -5.54 -7.98 9.71
CA LYS A 43 -5.73 -8.75 10.95
C LYS A 43 -4.43 -9.28 11.53
N LEU A 44 -3.50 -9.74 10.69
CA LEU A 44 -2.19 -10.21 11.15
C LEU A 44 -1.30 -9.06 11.61
N ALA A 45 -1.40 -7.89 10.96
CA ALA A 45 -0.64 -6.70 11.33
C ALA A 45 -0.96 -6.20 12.75
N GLU A 46 -2.20 -6.38 13.22
CA GLU A 46 -2.60 -6.04 14.60
C GLU A 46 -1.82 -6.84 15.68
N GLN A 47 -1.31 -8.02 15.33
CA GLN A 47 -0.54 -8.89 16.21
C GLN A 47 0.97 -8.76 15.98
N GLY A 48 1.38 -7.97 14.98
CA GLY A 48 2.76 -7.77 14.60
C GLY A 48 3.43 -6.65 15.40
N ASP A 49 4.76 -6.60 15.28
CA ASP A 49 5.54 -5.46 15.76
C ASP A 49 5.79 -4.49 14.57
N PRO A 50 5.20 -3.27 14.59
CA PRO A 50 5.37 -2.31 13.51
C PRO A 50 6.80 -1.73 13.41
N ALA A 51 7.64 -1.92 14.44
CA ALA A 51 9.04 -1.47 14.43
C ALA A 51 10.02 -2.53 13.93
N ARG A 52 9.55 -3.76 13.67
CA ARG A 52 10.42 -4.89 13.30
C ARG A 52 11.09 -4.73 11.94
N PHE A 53 10.41 -4.10 10.98
CA PHE A 53 10.89 -3.95 9.61
C PHE A 53 10.70 -2.50 9.15
N ASP A 54 11.71 -1.93 8.50
CA ASP A 54 11.60 -0.61 7.91
C ASP A 54 11.17 -0.73 6.44
N PHE A 55 10.02 -0.14 6.12
CA PHE A 55 9.48 -0.13 4.76
C PHE A 55 9.62 1.26 4.16
N PRO A 56 10.02 1.38 2.88
CA PRO A 56 10.10 2.68 2.23
C PRO A 56 8.70 3.32 2.19
N ARG A 57 8.67 4.65 2.24
CA ARG A 57 7.45 5.44 2.04
C ARG A 57 7.58 6.22 0.73
N PRO A 58 7.22 5.62 -0.43
CA PRO A 58 7.33 6.27 -1.73
C PRO A 58 6.58 7.61 -1.74
N MET A 59 7.10 8.57 -2.49
CA MET A 59 6.46 9.87 -2.77
C MET A 59 6.24 10.82 -1.58
N VAL A 60 6.47 10.39 -0.32
CA VAL A 60 6.34 11.27 0.87
C VAL A 60 7.28 12.48 0.85
N LYS A 61 8.42 12.37 0.15
CA LYS A 61 9.40 13.46 0.01
C LYS A 61 9.27 14.25 -1.29
N GLN A 62 8.40 13.81 -2.20
CA GLN A 62 8.16 14.49 -3.47
C GLN A 62 6.99 15.47 -3.27
N GLY A 63 7.13 16.70 -3.73
CA GLY A 63 6.03 17.66 -3.67
C GLY A 63 4.86 17.16 -4.54
N GLY A 64 3.65 17.12 -3.99
CA GLY A 64 2.46 16.60 -4.67
C GLY A 64 1.57 15.79 -3.73
N LEU A 65 0.44 15.30 -4.25
CA LEU A 65 -0.50 14.43 -3.53
C LEU A 65 -0.69 13.07 -4.23
N ASP A 66 0.14 12.78 -5.22
CA ASP A 66 0.20 11.48 -5.89
C ASP A 66 0.89 10.45 -4.98
N PHE A 67 0.54 9.17 -5.20
CA PHE A 67 1.04 8.06 -4.40
C PHE A 67 1.46 6.87 -5.27
N SER A 68 2.31 6.01 -4.72
CA SER A 68 2.84 4.82 -5.38
C SER A 68 3.04 3.71 -4.36
N PHE A 69 2.63 2.50 -4.72
CA PHE A 69 2.69 1.31 -3.88
C PHE A 69 3.52 0.17 -4.51
N SER A 70 3.90 0.25 -5.79
CA SER A 70 4.69 -0.79 -6.45
C SER A 70 6.03 -1.07 -5.76
N GLY A 71 6.67 -0.05 -5.19
CA GLY A 71 7.91 -0.19 -4.42
C GLY A 71 7.75 -1.05 -3.16
N LEU A 72 6.57 -1.04 -2.54
CA LEU A 72 6.28 -1.85 -1.35
C LEU A 72 6.27 -3.34 -1.68
N LYS A 73 5.71 -3.72 -2.83
CA LYS A 73 5.68 -5.12 -3.30
C LYS A 73 7.09 -5.73 -3.36
N THR A 74 8.03 -5.02 -3.98
CA THR A 74 9.42 -5.49 -4.11
C THR A 74 10.05 -5.64 -2.73
N HIS A 75 9.82 -4.67 -1.84
CA HIS A 75 10.35 -4.71 -0.47
C HIS A 75 9.74 -5.84 0.37
N THR A 76 8.44 -6.08 0.24
CA THR A 76 7.74 -7.22 0.86
C THR A 76 8.38 -8.53 0.43
N LEU A 77 8.58 -8.72 -0.88
CA LEU A 77 9.19 -9.94 -1.40
C LEU A 77 10.60 -10.15 -0.83
N THR A 78 11.45 -9.12 -0.88
CA THR A 78 12.82 -9.18 -0.31
C THR A 78 12.81 -9.51 1.17
N THR A 79 11.88 -8.92 1.95
CA THR A 79 11.77 -9.16 3.39
C THR A 79 11.32 -10.59 3.69
N VAL A 80 10.40 -11.15 2.88
CA VAL A 80 9.91 -12.52 3.04
C VAL A 80 10.97 -13.55 2.64
N THR A 81 11.75 -13.29 1.58
CA THR A 81 12.77 -14.23 1.07
C THR A 81 14.13 -14.10 1.71
N GLY A 82 14.42 -12.96 2.34
CA GLY A 82 15.70 -12.66 3.00
C GLY A 82 15.78 -13.13 4.46
N LEU A 83 14.70 -13.71 4.98
CA LEU A 83 14.63 -14.48 6.21
C LEU A 83 14.86 -15.97 5.91
#